data_AF-A0A7V6ULX9-F1
#
_entry.id   AF-A0A7V6ULX9-F1
#
_cell.length_a   1.000
_cell.length_b   1.000
_cell.length_c   1.000
_cell.angle_alpha   90.00
_cell.angle_beta   90.00
_cell.angle_gamma   90.00
#
_symmetry.space_group_name_H-M   'P 1'
#
loop_
_entity.id
_entity.type
_entity.pdbx_description
1 polymer ?
#
loop_
_entity_poly.entity_id
_entity_poly.type
_entity_poly.pdbx_seq_one_letter_code
_entity_poly.pdbx_strand_id
1 'polypeptide(L)'
;MHKNALKDVTKGASKVKVPQKANDVLDEIIKKNGTPPKGYKGGKPFKNSGKNGGQVLPKNTTYKEYDVNPKVKGQDRGAERLVIGEDGSAWYTNDHYKTFIRIK
;
A
#
# COMPACT_ATOMS: atom_id res chain seq x y z
N MET A 1 -14.92 -5.66 -50.43
CA MET A 1 -15.62 -6.60 -49.53
C MET A 1 -15.80 -5.93 -48.18
N HIS A 2 -17.02 -5.59 -47.79
CA HIS A 2 -17.33 -5.14 -46.44
C HIS A 2 -17.52 -6.36 -45.54
N LYS A 3 -16.92 -6.35 -44.35
CA LYS A 3 -17.55 -6.77 -43.09
C LYS A 3 -16.78 -6.22 -41.88
N ASN A 4 -17.57 -5.55 -41.06
CA ASN A 4 -17.36 -4.81 -39.83
C ASN A 4 -17.06 -5.74 -38.63
N ALA A 5 -16.27 -5.27 -37.65
CA ALA A 5 -16.43 -5.62 -36.23
C ALA A 5 -15.67 -4.63 -35.32
N LEU A 6 -16.42 -3.64 -34.79
CA LEU A 6 -16.50 -3.23 -33.38
C LEU A 6 -15.15 -3.05 -32.64
N LYS A 7 -14.66 -1.80 -32.49
CA LYS A 7 -14.87 -0.95 -31.30
C LYS A 7 -14.72 -1.72 -29.97
N ASP A 8 -13.52 -1.67 -29.40
CA ASP A 8 -13.38 -1.63 -27.94
C ASP A 8 -12.54 -0.42 -27.53
N VAL A 9 -13.26 0.61 -27.09
CA VAL A 9 -12.74 1.74 -26.36
C VAL A 9 -12.63 1.31 -24.91
N THR A 10 -11.43 1.00 -24.43
CA THR A 10 -11.18 0.97 -22.98
C THR A 10 -10.00 1.88 -22.64
N LYS A 11 -10.35 3.16 -22.52
CA LYS A 11 -9.69 4.13 -21.65
C LYS A 11 -9.78 3.57 -20.21
N GLY A 12 -8.73 2.87 -19.75
CA GLY A 12 -8.72 2.20 -18.45
C GLY A 12 -7.48 2.58 -17.65
N ALA A 13 -7.70 3.19 -16.49
CA ALA A 13 -6.74 3.63 -15.46
C ALA A 13 -5.31 3.08 -15.60
N SER A 14 -4.35 3.98 -15.83
CA SER A 14 -2.92 3.73 -15.62
C SER A 14 -2.72 3.02 -14.27
N LYS A 15 -2.30 1.75 -14.30
CA LYS A 15 -1.90 0.98 -13.12
C LYS A 15 -0.90 1.82 -12.34
N VAL A 16 -1.32 2.41 -11.21
CA VAL A 16 -0.43 3.17 -10.34
C VAL A 16 0.67 2.20 -9.90
N LYS A 17 1.90 2.46 -10.34
CA LYS A 17 3.06 1.63 -10.00
C LYS A 17 3.49 1.98 -8.58
N VAL A 18 3.75 0.97 -7.75
CA VAL A 18 4.31 1.15 -6.41
C VAL A 18 5.65 1.88 -6.53
N PRO A 19 5.86 3.03 -5.85
CA PRO A 19 7.13 3.76 -5.91
C PRO A 19 8.28 2.94 -5.36
N GLN A 20 9.49 3.10 -5.93
CA GLN A 20 10.67 2.35 -5.48
C GLN A 20 10.94 2.54 -3.98
N LYS A 21 10.78 3.77 -3.46
CA LYS A 21 10.91 4.06 -2.02
C LYS A 21 10.02 3.19 -1.12
N ALA A 22 8.84 2.78 -1.58
CA ALA A 22 7.95 1.93 -0.80
C ALA A 22 8.47 0.48 -0.77
N ASN A 23 9.08 0.00 -1.86
CA ASN A 23 9.76 -1.29 -1.87
C ASN A 23 11.00 -1.27 -0.97
N ASP A 24 11.81 -0.20 -1.04
CA ASP A 24 13.03 -0.10 -0.23
C ASP A 24 12.70 -0.10 1.27
N VAL A 25 11.66 0.64 1.68
CA VAL A 25 11.17 0.65 3.07
C VAL A 25 10.61 -0.73 3.45
N LEU A 26 9.84 -1.39 2.58
CA LEU A 26 9.32 -2.73 2.83
C LEU A 26 10.45 -3.74 3.08
N ASP A 27 11.47 -3.74 2.23
CA ASP A 27 12.60 -4.65 2.34
C ASP A 27 13.41 -4.40 3.63
N GLU A 28 13.60 -3.15 4.03
CA GLU A 28 14.25 -2.82 5.30
C GLU A 28 13.43 -3.30 6.50
N ILE A 29 12.10 -3.13 6.48
CA ILE A 29 11.20 -3.61 7.53
C ILE A 29 11.28 -5.13 7.66
N ILE A 30 11.23 -5.86 6.53
CA ILE A 30 11.33 -7.32 6.52
C ILE A 30 12.69 -7.76 7.07
N LYS A 31 13.79 -7.16 6.60
CA LYS A 31 15.15 -7.46 7.07
C LYS A 31 15.33 -7.21 8.57
N LYS A 32 14.56 -6.28 9.14
CA LYS A 32 14.59 -5.93 10.57
C LYS A 32 13.41 -6.51 11.36
N ASN A 33 12.82 -7.61 10.89
CA ASN A 33 11.75 -8.35 11.58
C ASN A 33 10.58 -7.45 12.01
N GLY A 34 10.13 -6.57 11.12
CA GLY A 34 8.99 -5.68 11.37
C GLY A 34 9.35 -4.37 12.06
N THR A 35 10.63 -4.09 12.32
CA THR A 35 11.09 -2.80 12.88
C THR A 35 11.15 -1.73 11.78
N PRO A 36 10.50 -0.56 11.94
CA PRO A 36 10.56 0.50 10.95
C PRO A 36 11.98 1.10 10.81
N PRO A 37 12.33 1.65 9.63
CA PRO A 37 13.58 2.38 9.45
C PRO A 37 13.73 3.55 10.45
N LYS A 38 14.98 3.95 10.73
CA LYS A 38 15.25 5.05 11.67
C LYS A 38 14.60 6.33 11.14
N GLY A 39 13.82 6.99 12.00
CA GLY A 39 13.09 8.22 11.65
C GLY A 39 11.69 7.99 11.06
N TYR A 40 11.31 6.75 10.77
CA TYR A 40 9.98 6.40 10.28
C TYR A 40 9.06 5.98 11.44
N LYS A 41 7.74 5.98 11.21
CA LYS A 41 6.76 5.44 12.15
C LYS A 41 6.09 4.22 11.55
N GLY A 42 5.88 3.19 12.36
CA GLY A 42 5.21 1.97 11.93
C GLY A 42 5.18 0.90 13.02
N GLY A 43 4.69 -0.28 12.65
CA GLY A 43 4.59 -1.44 13.53
C GLY A 43 3.33 -1.48 14.38
N LYS A 44 2.42 -0.51 14.22
CA LYS A 44 1.11 -0.53 14.90
C LYS A 44 0.15 -1.48 14.19
N PRO A 45 -0.76 -2.14 14.92
CA PRO A 45 -1.81 -2.94 14.28
C PRO A 45 -2.66 -2.10 13.32
N PHE A 46 -2.79 -2.57 12.09
CA PHE A 46 -3.75 -2.03 11.13
C PHE A 46 -5.10 -2.72 11.32
N LYS A 47 -6.13 -1.95 11.63
CA LYS A 47 -7.45 -2.49 12.01
C LYS A 47 -8.18 -3.20 10.88
N ASN A 48 -7.80 -2.95 9.62
CA ASN A 48 -8.45 -3.52 8.43
C ASN A 48 -9.99 -3.39 8.44
N SER A 49 -10.49 -2.25 8.92
CA SER A 49 -11.92 -2.06 9.22
C SER A 49 -12.77 -1.54 8.05
N GLY A 50 -12.13 -1.06 6.98
CA GLY A 50 -12.82 -0.40 5.87
C GLY A 50 -13.55 0.92 6.21
N LYS A 51 -13.26 1.51 7.38
CA LYS A 51 -13.84 2.80 7.79
C LYS A 51 -13.59 3.88 6.73
N ASN A 52 -14.54 4.80 6.62
CA ASN A 52 -14.51 5.91 5.65
C ASN A 52 -14.44 5.45 4.18
N GLY A 53 -15.03 4.29 3.87
CA GLY A 53 -15.04 3.73 2.51
C GLY A 53 -13.70 3.11 2.08
N GLY A 54 -12.84 2.76 3.05
CA GLY A 54 -11.58 2.11 2.76
C GLY A 54 -11.76 0.66 2.30
N GLN A 55 -10.89 0.21 1.40
CA GLN A 55 -10.82 -1.19 1.01
C GLN A 55 -10.44 -2.07 2.22
N VAL A 56 -11.07 -3.24 2.29
CA VAL A 56 -10.76 -4.27 3.29
C VAL A 56 -9.85 -5.32 2.65
N LEU A 57 -8.70 -5.57 3.28
CA LEU A 57 -7.75 -6.62 2.92
C LEU A 57 -8.25 -8.00 3.40
N PRO A 58 -7.69 -9.12 2.90
CA PRO A 58 -8.03 -10.47 3.37
C PRO A 58 -7.97 -10.61 4.90
N LYS A 59 -8.92 -11.31 5.52
CA LYS A 59 -9.05 -11.41 6.99
C LYS A 59 -8.43 -12.67 7.61
N ASN A 60 -7.67 -13.42 6.83
CA ASN A 60 -6.98 -14.65 7.24
C ASN A 60 -5.64 -14.40 7.96
N THR A 61 -5.25 -13.14 8.14
CA THR A 61 -4.03 -12.72 8.84
C THR A 61 -4.27 -11.40 9.57
N THR A 62 -3.34 -11.04 10.44
CA THR A 62 -3.30 -9.71 11.04
C THR A 62 -2.27 -8.84 10.31
N TYR A 63 -2.43 -7.52 10.42
CA TYR A 63 -1.59 -6.58 9.69
C TYR A 63 -0.99 -5.52 10.61
N LYS A 64 0.19 -5.02 10.22
CA LYS A 64 0.81 -3.83 10.78
C LYS A 64 0.95 -2.74 9.71
N GLU A 65 0.79 -1.49 10.11
CA GLU A 65 0.96 -0.33 9.24
C GLU A 65 2.31 0.37 9.44
N TYR A 66 2.84 0.93 8.35
CA TYR A 66 4.12 1.62 8.30
C TYR A 66 4.06 2.84 7.38
N ASP A 67 4.76 3.91 7.75
CA ASP A 67 4.99 5.05 6.87
C ASP A 67 5.93 4.69 5.73
N VAL A 68 5.69 5.31 4.57
CA VAL A 68 6.60 5.29 3.42
C VAL A 68 7.55 6.48 3.43
N ASN A 69 7.26 7.53 4.21
CA ASN A 69 8.06 8.75 4.29
C ASN A 69 8.63 8.93 5.72
N PRO A 70 9.84 9.50 5.87
CA PRO A 70 10.41 9.76 7.19
C PRO A 70 9.58 10.82 7.92
N LYS A 71 9.52 10.73 9.25
CA LYS A 71 8.86 11.75 10.06
C LYS A 71 9.72 13.01 10.13
N VAL A 72 9.20 14.11 9.58
CA VAL A 72 9.78 15.45 9.70
C VAL A 72 8.98 16.26 10.72
N LYS A 73 9.66 16.95 11.65
CA LYS A 73 8.98 17.77 12.67
C LYS A 73 8.24 18.93 11.98
N GLY A 74 6.95 19.08 12.31
CA GLY A 74 6.10 20.12 11.73
C GLY A 74 5.49 19.78 10.37
N GLN A 75 5.70 18.57 9.85
CA GLN A 75 5.08 18.10 8.60
C GLN A 75 4.14 16.92 8.85
N ASP A 76 3.13 16.81 8.00
CA ASP A 76 2.28 15.62 7.95
C ASP A 76 3.07 14.39 7.46
N ARG A 77 2.64 13.18 7.83
CA ARG A 77 3.29 11.91 7.44
C ARG A 77 3.02 11.54 5.97
N GLY A 78 2.17 12.30 5.29
CA GLY A 78 1.65 12.02 3.97
C GLY A 78 0.57 10.93 4.01
N ALA A 79 -0.04 10.67 2.85
CA ALA A 79 -1.09 9.67 2.68
C ALA A 79 -0.53 8.24 2.48
N GLU A 80 0.75 8.11 2.13
CA GLU A 80 1.34 6.83 1.74
C GLU A 80 1.61 5.90 2.92
N ARG A 81 1.21 4.64 2.79
CA ARG A 81 1.44 3.61 3.82
C ARG A 81 1.79 2.27 3.19
N LEU A 82 2.56 1.48 3.93
CA LEU A 82 2.67 0.04 3.76
C LEU A 82 1.80 -0.65 4.81
N VAL A 83 1.15 -1.74 4.42
CA VAL A 83 0.41 -2.64 5.30
C VAL A 83 0.95 -4.04 5.08
N ILE A 84 1.55 -4.63 6.12
CA ILE A 84 2.28 -5.89 6.06
C ILE A 84 1.56 -6.92 6.92
N GLY A 85 1.21 -8.06 6.31
CA GLY A 85 0.56 -9.18 6.98
C GLY A 85 1.58 -10.06 7.69
N GLU A 86 1.16 -10.69 8.80
CA GLU A 86 1.98 -11.69 9.49
C GLU A 86 2.22 -12.95 8.65
N ASP A 87 1.42 -13.14 7.60
CA ASP A 87 1.56 -14.21 6.59
C ASP A 87 2.58 -13.87 5.48
N GLY A 88 3.25 -12.72 5.57
CA GLY A 88 4.22 -12.24 4.58
C GLY A 88 3.61 -11.46 3.40
N SER A 89 2.28 -11.29 3.36
CA SER A 89 1.64 -10.42 2.37
C SER A 89 2.00 -8.95 2.60
N ALA A 90 2.04 -8.16 1.53
CA ALA A 90 2.35 -6.73 1.63
C ALA A 90 1.54 -5.90 0.64
N TRP A 91 1.06 -4.76 1.13
CA TRP A 91 0.17 -3.85 0.41
C TRP A 91 0.66 -2.42 0.54
N TYR A 92 0.50 -1.63 -0.53
CA TYR A 92 0.78 -0.20 -0.55
C TYR A 92 -0.50 0.59 -0.83
N THR A 93 -0.65 1.72 -0.15
CA THR A 93 -1.68 2.72 -0.42
C THR A 93 -1.00 4.07 -0.60
N ASN A 94 -1.43 4.85 -1.59
CA ASN A 94 -1.03 6.24 -1.78
C ASN A 94 -2.14 7.23 -1.40
N ASP A 95 -3.28 6.74 -0.94
CA ASP A 95 -4.52 7.49 -0.72
C ASP A 95 -5.07 7.32 0.70
N HIS A 96 -4.18 6.99 1.64
CA HIS A 96 -4.47 6.85 3.06
C HIS A 96 -5.55 5.78 3.34
N TYR A 97 -5.26 4.55 2.92
CA TYR A 97 -6.05 3.34 3.15
C TYR A 97 -7.38 3.25 2.37
N LYS A 98 -7.59 4.10 1.36
CA LYS A 98 -8.80 4.02 0.52
C LYS A 98 -8.70 2.86 -0.47
N THR A 99 -7.57 2.75 -1.16
CA THR A 99 -7.26 1.65 -2.07
C THR A 99 -5.88 1.07 -1.79
N PHE A 100 -5.70 -0.19 -2.17
CA PHE A 100 -4.42 -0.89 -2.00
C PHE A 100 -3.93 -1.53 -3.30
N ILE A 101 -2.62 -1.47 -3.49
CA ILE A 101 -1.88 -2.21 -4.51
C ILE A 101 -1.11 -3.31 -3.79
N ARG A 102 -1.31 -4.56 -4.21
CA ARG A 102 -0.57 -5.70 -3.66
C ARG A 102 0.88 -5.68 -4.16
N ILE A 103 1.83 -5.91 -3.28
CA ILE A 103 3.27 -6.03 -3.57
C ILE A 103 3.70 -7.50 -3.51
N LYS A 104 3.30 -8.22 -2.46
CA LYS A 104 3.59 -9.65 -2.20
C LYS A 104 2.32 -10.38 -1.80
#